data_AF-A0A6J8BF51-F1
#
_entry.id   AF-A0A6J8BF51-F1
#
_cell.length_a   1.000
_cell.length_b   1.000
_cell.length_c   1.000
_cell.angle_alpha   90.00
_cell.angle_beta   90.00
_cell.angle_gamma   90.00
#
_symmetry.space_group_name_H-M   'P 1'
#
loop_
_entity.id
_entity.type
_entity.pdbx_description
1 polymer ?
#
loop_
_entity_poly.entity_id
_entity_poly.type
_entity_poly.pdbx_seq_one_letter_code
_entity_poly.pdbx_strand_id
1 'polypeptide(L)'
;MPRNSTLENLNGDHASTVGRTNTGELTDPSKTTRQQHHTKETSFVKDEYNFDISSLDNEYAQNFTHDYYEYEQDGTDIIVKGRLKENIQFWINIGAYDYIIDTIRDGYKIPFYSIPPSTYLHNNLSALKNSDFVHTAIQDLLQRGLIVQCDNRPFVVNPLTVSVQSNLKKRLILDLRAVNKHLWKQSVKFEDMRTAQQHIKLNYSMFKKWFYKIPDNRINKMIHSIDDIISCLTGRKSVYVKKVASVVGQIISTYLVIGNLVYLMTKHLTIDVNTSASWYSYIKLSESSIEQLQFWKLNISEVNVKHFSVDESCHSIIYSDASDTGFGGYIVETPQNIAHGMWVESERSNSSTLKELSALKKVLLSLINIISGKKVKWFTDNQNVVSIVSKGSTKTILQNLALDIFSACLKYNVNIDIVWIPRTQNEKADFLSRIVDHDDWGISYYIFQLIESLWGPHEVDWFASDHNFKLLVFYSRFWNENSSGIDAFTVDWYGVNGLFVPPVFLIPRVINYMRQCNAVGTLIVPCWPSASYWPMLCPNGADFTDQVTAYVELPSGKEFYTPGKSKKAIFGNTDLTFKMLALRLDFRE
;
A
#
# COMPACT_ATOMS: atom_id res chain seq x y z
N MET A 1 34.98 -17.92 -22.82
CA MET A 1 36.21 -18.20 -23.61
C MET A 1 36.12 -19.62 -24.15
N PRO A 2 36.77 -19.94 -25.29
CA PRO A 2 37.08 -19.14 -26.48
C PRO A 2 36.17 -19.57 -27.67
N ARG A 3 36.26 -19.14 -28.94
CA ARG A 3 37.29 -18.46 -29.75
C ARG A 3 36.68 -17.44 -30.75
N ASN A 4 37.46 -16.38 -31.00
CA ASN A 4 37.70 -15.58 -32.22
C ASN A 4 36.68 -15.52 -33.39
N SER A 5 36.29 -14.29 -33.76
CA SER A 5 36.74 -13.61 -35.01
C SER A 5 36.56 -12.08 -34.88
N THR A 6 37.61 -11.25 -34.87
CA THR A 6 38.35 -10.56 -35.98
C THR A 6 37.56 -9.63 -36.91
N LEU A 7 38.03 -8.37 -36.97
CA LEU A 7 37.88 -7.25 -37.93
C LEU A 7 37.60 -5.96 -37.14
N GLU A 8 38.58 -5.14 -36.74
CA GLU A 8 39.59 -4.34 -37.46
C GLU A 8 39.24 -2.84 -37.41
N ASN A 9 40.25 -1.99 -37.17
CA ASN A 9 40.11 -0.54 -36.99
C ASN A 9 40.35 0.20 -38.31
N LEU A 10 39.67 1.33 -38.49
CA LEU A 10 40.17 2.43 -39.32
C LEU A 10 40.16 3.74 -38.52
N ASN A 11 41.34 4.34 -38.38
CA ASN A 11 41.48 5.71 -37.88
C ASN A 11 41.19 6.71 -39.02
N GLY A 12 40.78 7.94 -38.66
CA GLY A 12 40.70 9.07 -39.57
C GLY A 12 40.72 10.38 -38.76
N ASP A 13 41.79 11.14 -38.90
CA ASP A 13 42.04 12.38 -38.14
C ASP A 13 41.09 13.53 -38.51
N HIS A 14 40.94 14.51 -37.60
CA HIS A 14 41.47 15.87 -37.79
C HIS A 14 41.10 16.85 -36.65
N ALA A 15 42.07 17.71 -36.28
CA ALA A 15 41.93 19.03 -35.62
C ALA A 15 41.24 19.09 -34.22
N SER A 16 41.78 19.64 -33.11
CA SER A 16 42.64 20.82 -32.83
C SER A 16 42.00 22.14 -33.31
N THR A 17 41.97 23.27 -32.57
CA THR A 17 42.87 23.85 -31.54
C THR A 17 42.14 24.81 -30.56
N VAL A 18 42.78 25.11 -29.41
CA VAL A 18 42.94 26.43 -28.70
C VAL A 18 41.83 27.52 -28.81
N GLY A 19 41.42 28.26 -27.78
CA GLY A 19 41.75 28.25 -26.33
C GLY A 19 41.92 29.65 -25.67
N ARG A 20 41.53 29.77 -24.38
CA ARG A 20 41.89 30.81 -23.35
C ARG A 20 41.46 32.30 -23.48
N THR A 21 40.98 32.82 -22.33
CA THR A 21 41.15 34.19 -21.75
C THR A 21 40.56 35.44 -22.46
N ASN A 22 40.26 36.58 -21.81
CA ASN A 22 39.82 36.93 -20.43
C ASN A 22 39.44 38.45 -20.38
N THR A 23 38.81 38.96 -19.32
CA THR A 23 38.50 40.39 -19.01
C THR A 23 37.48 41.10 -19.95
N GLY A 24 36.73 42.14 -19.52
CA GLY A 24 36.57 42.72 -18.18
C GLY A 24 35.49 43.82 -18.08
N GLU A 25 35.00 44.04 -16.85
CA GLU A 25 34.45 45.25 -16.19
C GLU A 25 33.53 46.28 -16.90
N LEU A 26 32.46 46.70 -16.20
CA LEU A 26 32.12 48.12 -15.92
C LEU A 26 31.12 48.24 -14.73
N THR A 27 31.00 49.43 -14.12
CA THR A 27 30.68 49.60 -12.68
C THR A 27 29.28 50.12 -12.29
N ASP A 28 28.95 49.92 -11.00
CA ASP A 28 27.93 50.56 -10.12
C ASP A 28 27.91 52.13 -10.24
N PRO A 29 26.85 52.89 -9.80
CA PRO A 29 26.46 52.98 -8.37
C PRO A 29 24.95 53.11 -8.01
N SER A 30 24.65 52.70 -6.78
CA SER A 30 23.36 52.84 -6.07
C SER A 30 23.06 54.25 -5.48
N LYS A 31 21.81 54.48 -5.04
CA LYS A 31 21.41 55.51 -4.04
C LYS A 31 20.29 55.02 -3.12
N THR A 32 20.28 55.49 -1.87
CA THR A 32 19.53 54.85 -0.77
C THR A 32 19.01 55.82 0.29
N THR A 33 17.74 55.69 0.69
CA THR A 33 17.11 56.22 1.93
C THR A 33 15.87 55.34 2.19
N ARG A 34 15.63 54.65 3.33
CA ARG A 34 15.41 55.10 4.73
C ARG A 34 14.40 56.27 4.80
N GLN A 35 13.30 56.24 5.55
CA GLN A 35 12.82 55.39 6.68
C GLN A 35 11.25 55.40 6.69
N GLN A 36 10.43 54.88 7.63
CA GLN A 36 10.62 54.44 9.03
C GLN A 36 9.61 53.33 9.50
N HIS A 37 9.20 53.35 10.79
CA HIS A 37 8.39 52.39 11.57
C HIS A 37 6.89 52.25 11.20
N HIS A 38 6.30 51.07 11.45
CA HIS A 38 5.46 50.73 12.63
C HIS A 38 4.35 49.70 12.31
N THR A 39 4.07 48.90 13.34
CA THR A 39 3.14 47.78 13.46
C THR A 39 1.70 48.10 13.04
N LYS A 40 1.04 47.16 12.35
CA LYS A 40 -0.40 46.91 12.51
C LYS A 40 -0.80 45.50 12.07
N GLU A 41 -1.71 44.90 12.81
CA GLU A 41 -2.39 43.66 12.41
C GLU A 41 -3.34 43.95 11.25
N THR A 42 -3.44 43.04 10.28
CA THR A 42 -4.51 43.03 9.28
C THR A 42 -5.18 41.67 9.31
N SER A 43 -6.36 41.64 9.93
CA SER A 43 -7.24 40.49 9.98
C SER A 43 -7.57 39.98 8.58
N PHE A 44 -7.49 38.66 8.38
CA PHE A 44 -8.07 38.03 7.19
C PHE A 44 -9.59 38.16 7.27
N VAL A 45 -10.16 39.03 6.42
CA VAL A 45 -11.60 39.10 6.21
C VAL A 45 -12.06 37.83 5.52
N LYS A 46 -13.03 37.13 6.13
CA LYS A 46 -13.75 36.04 5.48
C LYS A 46 -14.85 36.63 4.61
N ASP A 47 -14.54 36.96 3.37
CA ASP A 47 -15.59 37.25 2.37
C ASP A 47 -16.21 35.92 1.91
N GLU A 48 -17.33 35.56 2.54
CA GLU A 48 -18.15 34.41 2.13
C GLU A 48 -18.82 34.69 0.79
N TYR A 49 -18.12 34.40 -0.31
CA TYR A 49 -18.69 34.33 -1.66
C TYR A 49 -19.64 33.13 -1.78
N ASN A 50 -20.80 33.24 -1.14
CA ASN A 50 -21.90 32.29 -1.18
C ASN A 50 -22.63 32.42 -2.53
N PHE A 51 -22.01 31.89 -3.58
CA PHE A 51 -22.52 31.99 -4.95
C PHE A 51 -23.73 31.05 -5.14
N ASP A 52 -24.93 31.61 -5.13
CA ASP A 52 -26.17 30.84 -5.16
C ASP A 52 -26.50 30.28 -6.56
N ILE A 53 -25.98 29.09 -6.80
CA ILE A 53 -26.15 28.30 -8.03
C ILE A 53 -27.62 27.81 -8.21
N SER A 54 -28.53 28.00 -7.24
CA SER A 54 -29.95 27.66 -7.42
C SER A 54 -30.68 28.52 -8.46
N SER A 55 -30.09 29.67 -8.82
CA SER A 55 -30.67 30.68 -9.72
C SER A 55 -30.36 30.48 -11.21
N LEU A 56 -29.46 29.54 -11.57
CA LEU A 56 -29.06 29.29 -12.96
C LEU A 56 -29.54 27.93 -13.46
N ASP A 57 -30.22 27.96 -14.62
CA ASP A 57 -30.37 26.86 -15.56
C ASP A 57 -31.22 25.64 -15.18
N ASN A 58 -32.50 25.88 -14.85
CA ASN A 58 -33.54 24.88 -15.15
C ASN A 58 -33.77 24.70 -16.68
N GLU A 59 -33.53 25.75 -17.48
CA GLU A 59 -33.85 25.76 -18.92
C GLU A 59 -32.75 25.09 -19.78
N TYR A 60 -31.46 25.35 -19.52
CA TYR A 60 -30.38 24.60 -20.16
C TYR A 60 -30.34 23.12 -19.72
N ALA A 61 -30.77 22.79 -18.50
CA ALA A 61 -30.75 21.41 -18.01
C ALA A 61 -31.66 20.46 -18.80
N GLN A 62 -32.82 20.91 -19.26
CA GLN A 62 -33.76 20.09 -20.05
C GLN A 62 -33.25 19.79 -21.47
N ASN A 63 -32.35 20.62 -22.01
CA ASN A 63 -31.75 20.41 -23.32
C ASN A 63 -30.67 19.30 -23.34
N PHE A 64 -30.22 18.82 -22.18
CA PHE A 64 -29.24 17.72 -22.07
C PHE A 64 -29.83 16.36 -21.64
N THR A 65 -31.15 16.25 -21.46
CA THR A 65 -31.83 14.98 -21.13
C THR A 65 -32.33 14.19 -22.34
N HIS A 66 -32.17 14.72 -23.56
CA HIS A 66 -32.49 14.00 -24.80
C HIS A 66 -31.29 13.15 -25.24
N ASP A 67 -31.50 11.84 -25.43
CA ASP A 67 -30.45 10.91 -25.86
C ASP A 67 -30.28 10.96 -27.40
N TYR A 68 -29.64 12.04 -27.88
CA TYR A 68 -29.57 12.43 -29.30
C TYR A 68 -28.93 11.40 -30.27
N TYR A 69 -28.47 10.25 -29.79
CA TYR A 69 -27.67 9.29 -30.56
C TYR A 69 -28.20 7.85 -30.58
N GLU A 70 -29.10 7.46 -29.68
CA GLU A 70 -29.66 6.11 -29.65
C GLU A 70 -31.08 6.06 -30.21
N TYR A 71 -31.39 5.02 -31.00
CA TYR A 71 -32.75 4.76 -31.44
C TYR A 71 -33.60 4.28 -30.25
N GLU A 72 -34.64 5.03 -29.93
CA GLU A 72 -35.64 4.65 -28.93
C GLU A 72 -37.03 4.56 -29.59
N GLN A 73 -37.74 3.45 -29.34
CA GLN A 73 -39.14 3.30 -29.73
C GLN A 73 -39.98 4.39 -29.04
N ASP A 74 -40.90 5.00 -29.80
CA ASP A 74 -41.73 6.14 -29.37
C ASP A 74 -40.93 7.40 -28.94
N GLY A 75 -39.62 7.44 -29.18
CA GLY A 75 -38.76 8.60 -28.89
C GLY A 75 -38.94 9.75 -29.88
N THR A 76 -38.50 10.95 -29.50
CA THR A 76 -38.56 12.17 -30.32
C THR A 76 -37.91 12.01 -31.70
N ASP A 77 -38.28 12.88 -32.66
CA ASP A 77 -37.64 12.89 -33.97
C ASP A 77 -36.14 13.21 -33.90
N ILE A 78 -35.35 12.55 -34.76
CA ILE A 78 -33.89 12.70 -34.78
C ILE A 78 -33.53 13.93 -35.61
N ILE A 79 -33.38 15.07 -34.92
CA ILE A 79 -33.10 16.41 -35.47
C ILE A 79 -31.79 16.45 -36.30
N VAL A 80 -30.93 15.43 -36.21
CA VAL A 80 -29.58 15.40 -36.79
C VAL A 80 -29.49 14.59 -38.11
N LYS A 81 -30.62 14.18 -38.71
CA LYS A 81 -30.60 13.58 -40.05
C LYS A 81 -30.30 14.64 -41.12
N GLY A 82 -29.54 14.27 -42.17
CA GLY A 82 -29.28 15.11 -43.35
C GLY A 82 -28.27 16.25 -43.12
N ARG A 83 -28.40 16.99 -42.01
CA ARG A 83 -27.69 18.23 -41.68
C ARG A 83 -26.19 18.25 -42.00
N LEU A 84 -25.43 17.19 -41.71
CA LEU A 84 -23.99 17.14 -42.04
C LEU A 84 -23.72 17.16 -43.55
N LYS A 85 -24.50 16.41 -44.33
CA LYS A 85 -24.35 16.31 -45.80
C LYS A 85 -24.91 17.52 -46.52
N GLU A 86 -25.99 18.11 -46.00
CA GLU A 86 -26.52 19.41 -46.44
C GLU A 86 -25.52 20.54 -46.22
N ASN A 87 -24.80 20.52 -45.09
CA ASN A 87 -23.79 21.52 -44.74
C ASN A 87 -22.36 21.09 -45.14
N ILE A 88 -22.19 20.18 -46.11
CA ILE A 88 -20.84 19.72 -46.53
C ILE A 88 -19.94 20.87 -46.98
N GLN A 89 -20.50 21.92 -47.59
CA GLN A 89 -19.74 23.10 -48.02
C GLN A 89 -19.07 23.85 -46.86
N PHE A 90 -19.65 23.83 -45.64
CA PHE A 90 -19.00 24.38 -44.46
C PHE A 90 -17.71 23.63 -44.13
N TRP A 91 -17.75 22.29 -44.16
CA TRP A 91 -16.59 21.44 -43.89
C TRP A 91 -15.48 21.59 -44.94
N ILE A 92 -15.86 21.75 -46.22
CA ILE A 92 -14.93 22.08 -47.30
C ILE A 92 -14.30 23.46 -47.07
N ASN A 93 -15.10 24.48 -46.74
CA ASN A 93 -14.63 25.86 -46.55
C ASN A 93 -13.66 26.03 -45.36
N ILE A 94 -13.77 25.22 -44.31
CA ILE A 94 -12.82 25.23 -43.18
C ILE A 94 -11.56 24.36 -43.41
N GLY A 95 -11.42 23.75 -44.58
CA GLY A 95 -10.28 22.87 -44.89
C GLY A 95 -10.28 21.56 -44.10
N ALA A 96 -11.46 20.96 -43.85
CA ALA A 96 -11.55 19.67 -43.19
C ALA A 96 -10.82 18.58 -44.00
N TYR A 97 -10.16 17.65 -43.31
CA TYR A 97 -9.38 16.58 -43.93
C TYR A 97 -10.25 15.64 -44.79
N ASP A 98 -9.73 15.16 -45.92
CA ASP A 98 -10.49 14.45 -46.97
C ASP A 98 -11.37 13.32 -46.44
N TYR A 99 -10.89 12.51 -45.51
CA TYR A 99 -11.65 11.43 -44.88
C TYR A 99 -12.97 11.91 -44.23
N ILE A 100 -13.01 13.12 -43.67
CA ILE A 100 -14.21 13.73 -43.10
C ILE A 100 -15.18 14.11 -44.22
N ILE A 101 -14.68 14.77 -45.27
CA ILE A 101 -15.48 15.19 -46.44
C ILE A 101 -16.08 13.95 -47.14
N ASP A 102 -15.25 12.93 -47.39
CA ASP A 102 -15.66 11.63 -47.94
C ASP A 102 -16.70 10.92 -47.07
N THR A 103 -16.51 10.90 -45.74
CA THR A 103 -17.47 10.28 -44.81
C THR A 103 -18.81 11.01 -44.80
N ILE A 104 -18.82 12.34 -44.93
CA ILE A 104 -20.05 13.15 -45.02
C ILE A 104 -20.72 12.98 -46.39
N ARG A 105 -19.95 12.91 -47.47
CA ARG A 105 -20.44 12.83 -48.86
C ARG A 105 -20.95 11.43 -49.22
N ASP A 106 -20.13 10.41 -48.98
CA ASP A 106 -20.33 9.04 -49.46
C ASP A 106 -20.81 8.09 -48.34
N GLY A 107 -20.71 8.51 -47.08
CA GLY A 107 -20.94 7.66 -45.91
C GLY A 107 -19.64 7.01 -45.39
N TYR A 108 -19.68 6.52 -44.15
CA TYR A 108 -18.53 5.84 -43.54
C TYR A 108 -18.24 4.49 -44.23
N LYS A 109 -17.10 4.43 -44.93
CA LYS A 109 -16.61 3.23 -45.61
C LYS A 109 -16.03 2.26 -44.56
N ILE A 110 -16.72 1.14 -44.32
CA ILE A 110 -16.36 0.16 -43.29
C ILE A 110 -14.99 -0.50 -43.62
N PRO A 111 -13.99 -0.46 -42.72
CA PRO A 111 -12.62 -0.89 -43.00
C PRO A 111 -12.46 -2.41 -42.94
N PHE A 112 -12.87 -3.09 -44.00
CA PHE A 112 -12.64 -4.52 -44.21
C PHE A 112 -11.19 -4.80 -44.61
N TYR A 113 -10.49 -5.70 -43.90
CA TYR A 113 -9.19 -6.25 -44.37
C TYR A 113 -9.39 -7.47 -45.27
N SER A 114 -10.57 -8.09 -45.20
CA SER A 114 -11.02 -9.17 -46.07
C SER A 114 -12.51 -9.03 -46.31
N ILE A 115 -13.01 -9.46 -47.46
CA ILE A 115 -14.45 -9.44 -47.73
C ILE A 115 -15.10 -10.60 -46.92
N PRO A 116 -16.12 -10.35 -46.08
CA PRO A 116 -16.82 -11.42 -45.37
C PRO A 116 -17.51 -12.36 -46.37
N PRO A 117 -17.54 -13.69 -46.14
CA PRO A 117 -18.17 -14.62 -47.07
C PRO A 117 -19.68 -14.40 -47.16
N SER A 118 -20.25 -14.60 -48.35
CA SER A 118 -21.70 -14.54 -48.57
C SER A 118 -22.42 -15.48 -47.61
N THR A 119 -23.36 -14.95 -46.82
CA THR A 119 -23.97 -15.72 -45.73
C THR A 119 -25.39 -15.25 -45.40
N TYR A 120 -26.13 -16.13 -44.75
CA TYR A 120 -27.46 -15.85 -44.20
C TYR A 120 -27.54 -16.51 -42.83
N LEU A 121 -27.76 -15.68 -41.81
CA LEU A 121 -27.77 -16.11 -40.42
C LEU A 121 -29.16 -15.80 -39.83
N HIS A 122 -29.87 -16.84 -39.39
CA HIS A 122 -31.21 -16.71 -38.84
C HIS A 122 -31.23 -15.85 -37.55
N ASN A 123 -32.33 -15.15 -37.31
CA ASN A 123 -32.55 -14.34 -36.11
C ASN A 123 -32.36 -15.15 -34.81
N ASN A 124 -31.72 -14.54 -33.82
CA ASN A 124 -31.50 -15.17 -32.53
C ASN A 124 -32.83 -15.39 -31.77
N LEU A 125 -32.87 -16.41 -30.91
CA LEU A 125 -34.06 -16.80 -30.14
C LEU A 125 -34.74 -15.65 -29.36
N SER A 126 -34.00 -14.63 -28.93
CA SER A 126 -34.58 -13.47 -28.24
C SER A 126 -35.39 -12.55 -29.17
N ALA A 127 -35.01 -12.41 -30.44
CA ALA A 127 -35.77 -11.68 -31.44
C ALA A 127 -37.01 -12.46 -31.88
N LEU A 128 -36.89 -13.78 -32.09
CA LEU A 128 -38.04 -14.64 -32.40
C LEU A 128 -39.11 -14.62 -31.29
N LYS A 129 -38.70 -14.55 -30.02
CA LYS A 129 -39.60 -14.40 -28.84
C LYS A 129 -40.14 -12.98 -28.64
N ASN A 130 -39.77 -12.02 -29.48
CA ASN A 130 -40.19 -10.62 -29.40
C ASN A 130 -40.56 -10.10 -30.81
N SER A 131 -41.21 -10.95 -31.62
CA SER A 131 -41.62 -10.69 -33.00
C SER A 131 -42.22 -9.30 -33.20
N ASP A 132 -43.12 -8.91 -32.31
CA ASP A 132 -43.97 -7.73 -32.47
C ASP A 132 -43.15 -6.46 -32.24
N PHE A 133 -42.31 -6.46 -31.20
CA PHE A 133 -41.31 -5.40 -30.97
C PHE A 133 -40.30 -5.30 -32.11
N VAL A 134 -39.84 -6.44 -32.65
CA VAL A 134 -38.93 -6.45 -33.81
C VAL A 134 -39.62 -5.87 -35.05
N HIS A 135 -40.91 -6.16 -35.25
CA HIS A 135 -41.68 -5.60 -36.36
C HIS A 135 -41.84 -4.08 -36.22
N THR A 136 -42.35 -3.58 -35.08
CA THR A 136 -42.53 -2.13 -34.86
C THR A 136 -41.21 -1.39 -35.02
N ALA A 137 -40.13 -1.84 -34.36
CA ALA A 137 -38.82 -1.21 -34.48
C ALA A 137 -38.26 -1.22 -35.92
N ILE A 138 -38.59 -2.22 -36.77
CA ILE A 138 -38.23 -2.20 -38.19
C ILE A 138 -39.07 -1.16 -38.95
N GLN A 139 -40.37 -1.06 -38.69
CA GLN A 139 -41.23 -0.04 -39.31
C GLN A 139 -40.79 1.38 -38.92
N ASP A 140 -40.49 1.61 -37.65
CA ASP A 140 -40.00 2.90 -37.15
C ASP A 140 -38.68 3.31 -37.81
N LEU A 141 -37.75 2.35 -37.98
CA LEU A 141 -36.47 2.57 -38.68
C LEU A 141 -36.65 2.80 -40.19
N LEU A 142 -37.67 2.19 -40.82
CA LEU A 142 -38.04 2.45 -42.22
C LEU A 142 -38.70 3.82 -42.39
N GLN A 143 -39.65 4.19 -41.53
CA GLN A 143 -40.35 5.48 -41.53
C GLN A 143 -39.39 6.64 -41.27
N ARG A 144 -38.47 6.48 -40.30
CA ARG A 144 -37.36 7.43 -40.07
C ARG A 144 -36.29 7.35 -41.16
N GLY A 145 -36.38 6.39 -42.09
CA GLY A 145 -35.46 6.18 -43.21
C GLY A 145 -34.00 6.00 -42.76
N LEU A 146 -33.80 5.25 -41.68
CA LEU A 146 -32.50 4.84 -41.13
C LEU A 146 -32.05 3.49 -41.68
N ILE A 147 -33.00 2.68 -42.13
CA ILE A 147 -32.79 1.48 -42.97
C ILE A 147 -33.63 1.60 -44.24
N VAL A 148 -33.34 0.75 -45.22
CA VAL A 148 -34.14 0.62 -46.45
C VAL A 148 -34.50 -0.85 -46.69
N GLN A 149 -35.66 -1.08 -47.29
CA GLN A 149 -36.01 -2.41 -47.80
C GLN A 149 -35.18 -2.72 -49.05
N CYS A 150 -34.74 -3.97 -49.20
CA CYS A 150 -34.00 -4.45 -50.37
C CYS A 150 -34.83 -5.52 -51.09
N ASP A 151 -35.08 -5.34 -52.39
CA ASP A 151 -35.86 -6.29 -53.19
C ASP A 151 -35.15 -7.64 -53.39
N ASN A 152 -33.82 -7.61 -53.32
CA ASN A 152 -32.94 -8.77 -53.45
C ASN A 152 -32.23 -9.05 -52.12
N ARG A 153 -31.99 -10.34 -51.82
CA ARG A 153 -31.25 -10.77 -50.62
C ARG A 153 -29.85 -10.12 -50.59
N PRO A 154 -29.49 -9.39 -49.51
CA PRO A 154 -28.13 -8.88 -49.32
C PRO A 154 -27.06 -9.97 -49.27
N PHE A 155 -25.84 -9.62 -49.68
CA PHE A 155 -24.67 -10.51 -49.70
C PHE A 155 -24.37 -11.12 -48.32
N VAL A 156 -24.55 -10.34 -47.25
CA VAL A 156 -24.49 -10.82 -45.86
C VAL A 156 -25.78 -10.42 -45.15
N VAL A 157 -26.51 -11.40 -44.60
CA VAL A 157 -27.63 -11.19 -43.69
C VAL A 157 -27.24 -11.63 -42.28
N ASN A 158 -27.22 -10.69 -41.35
CA ASN A 158 -26.87 -10.92 -39.93
C ASN A 158 -28.13 -11.12 -39.07
N PRO A 159 -28.05 -11.84 -37.94
CA PRO A 159 -29.19 -12.04 -37.04
C PRO A 159 -29.65 -10.73 -36.39
N LEU A 160 -30.95 -10.59 -36.21
CA LEU A 160 -31.50 -9.69 -35.19
C LEU A 160 -31.50 -10.37 -33.83
N THR A 161 -31.29 -9.57 -32.79
CA THR A 161 -31.29 -9.95 -31.38
C THR A 161 -32.07 -8.89 -30.61
N VAL A 162 -32.87 -9.30 -29.63
CA VAL A 162 -33.49 -8.36 -28.67
C VAL A 162 -32.78 -8.49 -27.33
N SER A 163 -32.33 -7.36 -26.79
CA SER A 163 -31.88 -7.23 -25.41
C SER A 163 -32.99 -6.61 -24.57
N VAL A 164 -33.07 -6.99 -23.29
CA VAL A 164 -34.02 -6.44 -22.31
C VAL A 164 -33.21 -5.91 -21.14
N GLN A 165 -33.29 -4.61 -20.90
CA GLN A 165 -32.63 -3.95 -19.77
C GLN A 165 -33.36 -4.24 -18.43
N SER A 166 -32.73 -3.91 -17.31
CA SER A 166 -33.30 -4.13 -15.96
C SER A 166 -34.54 -3.28 -15.65
N ASN A 167 -34.78 -2.22 -16.42
CA ASN A 167 -36.00 -1.40 -16.43
C ASN A 167 -37.06 -1.94 -17.43
N LEU A 168 -36.91 -3.19 -17.89
CA LEU A 168 -37.70 -3.85 -18.93
C LEU A 168 -37.64 -3.24 -20.34
N LYS A 169 -36.85 -2.16 -20.55
CA LYS A 169 -36.71 -1.51 -21.86
C LYS A 169 -36.05 -2.46 -22.86
N LYS A 170 -36.72 -2.68 -23.99
CA LYS A 170 -36.25 -3.54 -25.08
C LYS A 170 -35.34 -2.73 -26.02
N ARG A 171 -34.28 -3.37 -26.54
CA ARG A 171 -33.42 -2.80 -27.58
C ARG A 171 -33.19 -3.82 -28.70
N LEU A 172 -33.39 -3.39 -29.94
CA LEU A 172 -33.07 -4.17 -31.14
C LEU A 172 -31.56 -4.07 -31.42
N ILE A 173 -30.94 -5.20 -31.71
CA ILE A 173 -29.49 -5.31 -31.93
C ILE A 173 -29.23 -6.13 -33.20
N LEU A 174 -28.44 -5.58 -34.11
CA LEU A 174 -27.90 -6.30 -35.27
C LEU A 174 -26.63 -7.06 -34.86
N ASP A 175 -26.63 -8.38 -34.98
CA ASP A 175 -25.56 -9.25 -34.49
C ASP A 175 -24.41 -9.37 -35.51
N LEU A 176 -23.54 -8.35 -35.52
CA LEU A 176 -22.38 -8.26 -36.40
C LEU A 176 -21.21 -9.20 -36.04
N ARG A 177 -21.38 -10.19 -35.14
CA ARG A 177 -20.28 -11.08 -34.69
C ARG A 177 -19.62 -11.89 -35.81
N ALA A 178 -20.29 -12.11 -36.94
CA ALA A 178 -19.70 -12.69 -38.13
C ALA A 178 -18.83 -11.65 -38.88
N VAL A 179 -19.42 -10.51 -39.23
CA VAL A 179 -18.77 -9.39 -39.95
C VAL A 179 -17.54 -8.86 -39.20
N ASN A 180 -17.62 -8.73 -37.88
CA ASN A 180 -16.56 -8.22 -36.99
C ASN A 180 -15.28 -9.08 -36.94
N LYS A 181 -15.26 -10.25 -37.60
CA LYS A 181 -14.04 -11.04 -37.85
C LYS A 181 -13.20 -10.48 -39.00
N HIS A 182 -13.83 -9.78 -39.94
CA HIS A 182 -13.24 -9.31 -41.20
C HIS A 182 -12.87 -7.82 -41.19
N LEU A 183 -13.21 -7.11 -40.11
CA LEU A 183 -12.87 -5.71 -39.88
C LEU A 183 -11.42 -5.56 -39.40
N TRP A 184 -10.71 -4.57 -39.94
CA TRP A 184 -9.45 -4.12 -39.38
C TRP A 184 -9.72 -3.45 -38.03
N LYS A 185 -8.94 -3.82 -37.00
CA LYS A 185 -9.13 -3.33 -35.63
C LYS A 185 -7.99 -2.39 -35.26
N GLN A 186 -8.24 -1.09 -35.35
CA GLN A 186 -7.35 -0.08 -34.81
C GLN A 186 -7.36 -0.14 -33.27
N SER A 187 -6.27 -0.60 -32.67
CA SER A 187 -6.13 -0.65 -31.21
C SER A 187 -5.74 0.72 -30.66
N VAL A 188 -6.73 1.48 -30.18
CA VAL A 188 -6.48 2.70 -29.40
C VAL A 188 -6.14 2.31 -27.97
N LYS A 189 -4.94 2.66 -27.49
CA LYS A 189 -4.62 2.59 -26.06
C LYS A 189 -5.23 3.81 -25.38
N PHE A 190 -6.30 3.59 -24.61
CA PHE A 190 -6.76 4.58 -23.64
C PHE A 190 -5.89 4.49 -22.38
N GLU A 191 -5.53 5.64 -21.81
CA GLU A 191 -4.97 5.67 -20.45
C GLU A 191 -6.07 5.36 -19.42
N ASP A 192 -5.67 4.81 -18.28
CA ASP A 192 -6.62 4.39 -17.25
C ASP A 192 -7.06 5.53 -16.32
N MET A 193 -8.07 5.26 -15.48
CA MET A 193 -8.67 6.25 -14.58
C MET A 193 -7.67 6.85 -13.57
N ARG A 194 -6.54 6.19 -13.28
CA ARG A 194 -5.47 6.72 -12.42
C ARG A 194 -4.68 7.81 -13.14
N THR A 195 -4.42 7.64 -14.43
CA THR A 195 -3.85 8.71 -15.27
C THR A 195 -4.85 9.85 -15.42
N ALA A 196 -6.13 9.54 -15.66
CA ALA A 196 -7.19 10.56 -15.74
C ALA A 196 -7.30 11.40 -14.45
N GLN A 197 -7.21 10.76 -13.27
CA GLN A 197 -7.18 11.44 -11.96
C GLN A 197 -6.07 12.49 -11.85
N GLN A 198 -4.87 12.26 -12.41
CA GLN A 198 -3.76 13.21 -12.36
C GLN A 198 -4.04 14.51 -13.14
N HIS A 199 -4.98 14.49 -14.10
CA HIS A 199 -5.41 15.68 -14.83
C HIS A 199 -6.58 16.41 -14.15
N ILE A 200 -7.27 15.78 -13.18
CA ILE A 200 -8.45 16.35 -12.52
C ILE A 200 -8.05 17.01 -11.20
N LYS A 201 -7.89 18.34 -11.22
CA LYS A 201 -7.80 19.18 -10.01
C LYS A 201 -9.19 19.40 -9.43
N LEU A 202 -9.30 19.59 -8.11
CA LEU A 202 -10.54 20.06 -7.51
C LEU A 202 -10.95 21.42 -8.10
N ASN A 203 -12.26 21.71 -8.03
CA ASN A 203 -12.92 22.91 -8.58
C ASN A 203 -13.05 22.96 -10.12
N TYR A 204 -12.69 21.91 -10.86
CA TYR A 204 -13.20 21.76 -12.24
C TYR A 204 -14.71 21.51 -12.25
N SER A 205 -15.48 22.38 -12.92
CA SER A 205 -16.96 22.33 -13.00
C SER A 205 -17.53 21.06 -13.67
N MET A 206 -16.68 20.20 -14.22
CA MET A 206 -17.04 18.94 -14.89
C MET A 206 -17.69 17.90 -13.96
N PHE A 207 -17.48 17.97 -12.64
CA PHE A 207 -17.93 16.93 -11.69
C PHE A 207 -18.82 17.49 -10.57
N LYS A 208 -20.10 17.07 -10.58
CA LYS A 208 -21.06 17.37 -9.50
C LYS A 208 -20.80 16.60 -8.19
N LYS A 209 -19.91 15.60 -8.18
CA LYS A 209 -19.57 14.78 -7.00
C LYS A 209 -18.09 14.35 -7.04
N TRP A 210 -17.41 14.51 -5.92
CA TRP A 210 -15.96 14.30 -5.75
C TRP A 210 -15.63 13.03 -4.95
N PHE A 211 -16.26 11.92 -5.32
CA PHE A 211 -15.99 10.59 -4.80
C PHE A 211 -16.34 9.50 -5.81
N TYR A 212 -15.69 8.35 -5.71
CA TYR A 212 -16.11 7.12 -6.37
C TYR A 212 -16.92 6.26 -5.38
N LYS A 213 -18.02 5.68 -5.85
CA LYS A 213 -18.82 4.67 -5.15
C LYS A 213 -19.09 3.50 -6.09
N ILE A 214 -19.10 2.26 -5.57
CA ILE A 214 -19.57 1.10 -6.34
C ILE A 214 -21.10 1.16 -6.37
N PRO A 215 -21.73 1.09 -7.56
CA PRO A 215 -23.19 1.02 -7.67
C PRO A 215 -23.79 -0.12 -6.84
N ASP A 216 -24.84 0.17 -6.07
CA ASP A 216 -25.40 -0.76 -5.09
C ASP A 216 -25.95 -2.05 -5.75
N ASN A 217 -26.39 -1.98 -7.01
CA ASN A 217 -26.76 -3.15 -7.79
C ASN A 217 -25.59 -4.10 -8.11
N ARG A 218 -24.35 -3.59 -8.20
CA ARG A 218 -23.13 -4.42 -8.35
C ARG A 218 -22.75 -5.06 -7.02
N ILE A 219 -22.92 -4.35 -5.89
CA ILE A 219 -22.71 -4.91 -4.56
C ILE A 219 -23.71 -6.04 -4.28
N ASN A 220 -25.01 -5.78 -4.46
CA ASN A 220 -26.05 -6.79 -4.21
C ASN A 220 -25.85 -8.04 -5.09
N LYS A 221 -25.51 -7.86 -6.37
CA LYS A 221 -25.15 -8.97 -7.28
C LYS A 221 -23.94 -9.77 -6.77
N MET A 222 -22.94 -9.11 -6.21
CA MET A 222 -21.73 -9.75 -5.70
C MET A 222 -21.99 -10.49 -4.37
N ILE A 223 -22.75 -9.89 -3.45
CA ILE A 223 -23.21 -10.53 -2.20
C ILE A 223 -24.04 -11.77 -2.53
N HIS A 224 -25.03 -11.66 -3.42
CA HIS A 224 -25.79 -12.82 -3.89
C HIS A 224 -24.89 -13.89 -4.52
N SER A 225 -23.90 -13.49 -5.34
CA SER A 225 -22.94 -14.44 -5.94
C SER A 225 -22.06 -15.15 -4.90
N ILE A 226 -21.76 -14.50 -3.77
CA ILE A 226 -21.03 -15.08 -2.64
C ILE A 226 -21.92 -16.04 -1.85
N ASP A 227 -23.15 -15.65 -1.52
CA ASP A 227 -24.12 -16.52 -0.83
C ASP A 227 -24.47 -17.77 -1.64
N ASP A 228 -24.55 -17.64 -2.97
CA ASP A 228 -24.71 -18.75 -3.92
C ASP A 228 -23.56 -19.77 -3.84
N ILE A 229 -22.35 -19.34 -3.49
CA ILE A 229 -21.17 -20.19 -3.30
C ILE A 229 -21.18 -20.81 -1.91
N ILE A 230 -21.41 -20.01 -0.86
CA ILE A 230 -21.46 -20.48 0.53
C ILE A 230 -22.55 -21.56 0.69
N SER A 231 -23.75 -21.35 0.15
CA SER A 231 -24.83 -22.34 0.13
C SER A 231 -24.44 -23.65 -0.57
N CYS A 232 -23.74 -23.57 -1.73
CA CYS A 232 -23.22 -24.75 -2.41
C CYS A 232 -22.20 -25.52 -1.55
N LEU A 233 -21.35 -24.83 -0.80
CA LEU A 233 -20.35 -25.44 0.07
C LEU A 233 -20.99 -26.10 1.30
N THR A 234 -21.96 -25.46 1.94
CA THR A 234 -22.72 -26.06 3.07
C THR A 234 -23.45 -27.33 2.64
N GLY A 235 -24.11 -27.34 1.47
CA GLY A 235 -24.90 -28.48 1.00
C GLY A 235 -24.11 -29.59 0.30
N ARG A 236 -23.09 -29.25 -0.51
CA ARG A 236 -22.38 -30.19 -1.41
C ARG A 236 -20.86 -30.23 -1.21
N LYS A 237 -20.32 -29.48 -0.24
CA LYS A 237 -18.89 -29.37 0.08
C LYS A 237 -17.98 -29.02 -1.11
N SER A 238 -18.56 -28.49 -2.20
CA SER A 238 -17.86 -28.21 -3.46
C SER A 238 -18.68 -27.26 -4.35
N VAL A 239 -18.00 -26.56 -5.27
CA VAL A 239 -18.60 -25.53 -6.13
C VAL A 239 -17.91 -25.49 -7.50
N TYR A 240 -18.62 -25.08 -8.56
CA TYR A 240 -17.99 -24.86 -9.87
C TYR A 240 -16.96 -23.73 -9.83
N VAL A 241 -15.78 -23.98 -10.40
CA VAL A 241 -14.67 -23.00 -10.50
C VAL A 241 -15.12 -21.69 -11.15
N LYS A 242 -15.95 -21.76 -12.20
CA LYS A 242 -16.54 -20.59 -12.88
C LYS A 242 -17.41 -19.69 -11.99
N LYS A 243 -18.03 -20.21 -10.90
CA LYS A 243 -18.71 -19.34 -9.91
C LYS A 243 -17.69 -18.54 -9.10
N VAL A 244 -16.67 -19.22 -8.57
CA VAL A 244 -15.60 -18.61 -7.75
C VAL A 244 -14.85 -17.53 -8.55
N ALA A 245 -14.43 -17.87 -9.76
CA ALA A 245 -13.74 -16.93 -10.65
C ALA A 245 -14.62 -15.73 -11.08
N SER A 246 -15.95 -15.93 -11.19
CA SER A 246 -16.90 -14.83 -11.40
C SER A 246 -16.94 -13.86 -10.22
N VAL A 247 -16.90 -14.37 -8.98
CA VAL A 247 -16.83 -13.52 -7.78
C VAL A 247 -15.48 -12.80 -7.68
N VAL A 248 -14.36 -13.48 -7.91
CA VAL A 248 -13.03 -12.85 -7.96
C VAL A 248 -12.98 -11.72 -9.00
N GLY A 249 -13.52 -11.96 -10.21
CA GLY A 249 -13.63 -10.93 -11.25
C GLY A 249 -14.53 -9.75 -10.85
N GLN A 250 -15.66 -10.01 -10.16
CA GLN A 250 -16.53 -8.97 -9.63
C GLN A 250 -15.80 -8.12 -8.58
N ILE A 251 -15.07 -8.73 -7.65
CA ILE A 251 -14.31 -8.02 -6.61
C ILE A 251 -13.18 -7.18 -7.23
N ILE A 252 -12.34 -7.76 -8.09
CA ILE A 252 -11.24 -7.04 -8.75
C ILE A 252 -11.77 -5.87 -9.60
N SER A 253 -12.97 -5.98 -10.18
CA SER A 253 -13.63 -4.88 -10.92
C SER A 253 -14.04 -3.66 -10.05
N THR A 254 -13.76 -3.67 -8.75
CA THR A 254 -13.96 -2.55 -7.81
C THR A 254 -12.66 -1.84 -7.38
N TYR A 255 -11.50 -2.27 -7.90
CA TYR A 255 -10.16 -1.73 -7.57
C TYR A 255 -10.07 -0.20 -7.52
N LEU A 256 -10.79 0.50 -8.41
CA LEU A 256 -10.80 1.97 -8.45
C LEU A 256 -11.24 2.62 -7.11
N VAL A 257 -12.19 1.98 -6.42
CA VAL A 257 -12.73 2.42 -5.11
C VAL A 257 -11.90 1.82 -3.98
N ILE A 258 -11.72 0.49 -3.98
CA ILE A 258 -11.19 -0.25 -2.81
C ILE A 258 -9.65 -0.32 -2.79
N GLY A 259 -8.98 -0.06 -3.92
CA GLY A 259 -7.52 -0.13 -4.04
C GLY A 259 -6.97 -1.55 -3.89
N ASN A 260 -5.73 -1.65 -3.41
CA ASN A 260 -4.94 -2.90 -3.36
C ASN A 260 -5.60 -4.04 -2.55
N LEU A 261 -6.49 -3.71 -1.62
CA LEU A 261 -7.24 -4.67 -0.80
C LEU A 261 -8.02 -5.69 -1.63
N VAL A 262 -8.51 -5.34 -2.84
CA VAL A 262 -9.20 -6.29 -3.74
C VAL A 262 -8.33 -7.48 -4.13
N TYR A 263 -7.00 -7.30 -4.20
CA TYR A 263 -6.06 -8.37 -4.55
C TYR A 263 -5.61 -9.14 -3.31
N LEU A 264 -5.31 -8.42 -2.21
CA LEU A 264 -4.89 -9.04 -0.95
C LEU A 264 -5.96 -10.01 -0.41
N MET A 265 -7.23 -9.58 -0.39
CA MET A 265 -8.36 -10.37 0.13
C MET A 265 -9.10 -11.20 -0.92
N THR A 266 -8.55 -11.38 -2.13
CA THR A 266 -8.99 -12.46 -3.06
C THR A 266 -7.89 -13.46 -3.38
N LYS A 267 -6.77 -13.42 -2.64
CA LYS A 267 -5.58 -14.17 -2.99
C LYS A 267 -5.75 -15.68 -2.92
N HIS A 268 -6.40 -16.21 -1.88
CA HIS A 268 -6.65 -17.65 -1.74
C HIS A 268 -7.69 -18.12 -2.77
N LEU A 269 -8.74 -17.35 -2.99
CA LEU A 269 -9.73 -17.61 -4.05
C LEU A 269 -9.09 -17.66 -5.44
N THR A 270 -8.07 -16.83 -5.68
CA THR A 270 -7.29 -16.82 -6.93
C THR A 270 -6.35 -18.05 -7.04
N ILE A 271 -5.79 -18.56 -5.94
CA ILE A 271 -5.00 -19.81 -5.92
C ILE A 271 -5.90 -21.01 -6.22
N ASP A 272 -7.06 -21.11 -5.57
CA ASP A 272 -8.02 -22.20 -5.77
C ASP A 272 -8.51 -22.21 -7.25
N VAL A 273 -8.83 -21.05 -7.82
CA VAL A 273 -9.19 -20.92 -9.24
C VAL A 273 -8.04 -21.31 -10.18
N ASN A 274 -6.80 -20.89 -9.91
CA ASN A 274 -5.67 -21.13 -10.81
C ASN A 274 -5.05 -22.54 -10.71
N THR A 275 -5.27 -23.25 -9.61
CA THR A 275 -4.88 -24.67 -9.45
C THR A 275 -5.91 -25.65 -10.02
N SER A 276 -7.07 -25.15 -10.48
CA SER A 276 -8.16 -25.96 -11.02
C SER A 276 -7.92 -26.42 -12.46
N ALA A 277 -8.23 -27.70 -12.75
CA ALA A 277 -8.06 -28.29 -14.07
C ALA A 277 -8.94 -27.66 -15.18
N SER A 278 -10.10 -27.08 -14.84
CA SER A 278 -10.93 -26.35 -15.79
C SER A 278 -11.92 -25.39 -15.12
N TRP A 279 -12.51 -24.49 -15.92
CA TRP A 279 -13.62 -23.63 -15.49
C TRP A 279 -14.90 -24.40 -15.13
N TYR A 280 -15.07 -25.62 -15.66
CA TYR A 280 -16.29 -26.42 -15.53
C TYR A 280 -16.16 -27.59 -14.53
N SER A 281 -14.99 -27.78 -13.93
CA SER A 281 -14.80 -28.70 -12.81
C SER A 281 -15.35 -28.13 -11.50
N TYR A 282 -15.60 -29.01 -10.54
CA TYR A 282 -15.88 -28.66 -9.15
C TYR A 282 -14.57 -28.55 -8.35
N ILE A 283 -14.53 -27.61 -7.41
CA ILE A 283 -13.45 -27.43 -6.44
C ILE A 283 -14.01 -27.42 -5.00
N LYS A 284 -13.21 -27.88 -4.05
CA LYS A 284 -13.38 -27.61 -2.61
C LYS A 284 -12.53 -26.37 -2.30
N LEU A 285 -13.12 -25.32 -1.75
CA LEU A 285 -12.35 -24.15 -1.33
C LEU A 285 -11.54 -24.46 -0.07
N SER A 286 -10.38 -23.80 0.05
CA SER A 286 -9.64 -23.74 1.30
C SER A 286 -10.40 -22.93 2.37
N GLU A 287 -10.07 -23.16 3.64
CA GLU A 287 -10.64 -22.41 4.77
C GLU A 287 -10.45 -20.90 4.58
N SER A 288 -9.23 -20.46 4.24
CA SER A 288 -8.94 -19.04 3.96
C SER A 288 -9.53 -18.48 2.67
N SER A 289 -10.02 -19.32 1.75
CA SER A 289 -10.91 -18.87 0.67
C SER A 289 -12.33 -18.62 1.16
N ILE A 290 -12.82 -19.41 2.14
CA ILE A 290 -14.13 -19.21 2.77
C ILE A 290 -14.10 -17.96 3.66
N GLU A 291 -13.03 -17.75 4.44
CA GLU A 291 -12.78 -16.51 5.19
C GLU A 291 -12.80 -15.28 4.26
N GLN A 292 -12.14 -15.36 3.10
CA GLN A 292 -12.15 -14.27 2.12
C GLN A 292 -13.55 -14.00 1.55
N LEU A 293 -14.37 -15.03 1.28
CA LEU A 293 -15.77 -14.83 0.86
C LEU A 293 -16.61 -14.17 1.96
N GLN A 294 -16.44 -14.58 3.22
CA GLN A 294 -17.13 -13.98 4.37
C GLN A 294 -16.71 -12.52 4.59
N PHE A 295 -15.41 -12.23 4.50
CA PHE A 295 -14.88 -10.87 4.56
C PHE A 295 -15.56 -9.95 3.54
N TRP A 296 -15.62 -10.35 2.26
CA TRP A 296 -16.28 -9.54 1.23
C TRP A 296 -17.78 -9.42 1.42
N LYS A 297 -18.46 -10.46 1.91
CA LYS A 297 -19.90 -10.37 2.24
C LYS A 297 -20.18 -9.33 3.31
N LEU A 298 -19.35 -9.25 4.35
CA LEU A 298 -19.54 -8.37 5.49
C LEU A 298 -19.08 -6.92 5.20
N ASN A 299 -17.87 -6.74 4.66
CA ASN A 299 -17.20 -5.43 4.64
C ASN A 299 -17.47 -4.60 3.38
N ILE A 300 -17.96 -5.18 2.28
CA ILE A 300 -18.05 -4.50 0.96
C ILE A 300 -18.86 -3.21 0.98
N SER A 301 -19.93 -3.17 1.78
CA SER A 301 -20.82 -2.01 1.88
C SER A 301 -20.18 -0.82 2.60
N GLU A 302 -19.26 -1.10 3.52
CA GLU A 302 -18.57 -0.10 4.35
C GLU A 302 -17.38 0.51 3.61
N VAL A 303 -16.58 -0.31 2.91
CA VAL A 303 -15.43 0.14 2.09
C VAL A 303 -15.84 0.75 0.72
N ASN A 304 -17.11 1.13 0.58
CA ASN A 304 -17.74 1.48 -0.71
C ASN A 304 -17.50 2.94 -1.16
N VAL A 305 -16.82 3.78 -0.38
CA VAL A 305 -16.62 5.20 -0.73
C VAL A 305 -15.13 5.54 -0.75
N LYS A 306 -14.68 6.09 -1.89
CA LYS A 306 -13.35 6.69 -2.02
C LYS A 306 -13.49 8.14 -2.46
N HIS A 307 -13.18 9.06 -1.56
CA HIS A 307 -13.10 10.48 -1.87
C HIS A 307 -11.90 10.76 -2.80
N PHE A 308 -11.99 11.83 -3.59
CA PHE A 308 -10.82 12.36 -4.29
C PHE A 308 -9.97 13.12 -3.26
N SER A 309 -8.95 12.46 -2.71
CA SER A 309 -7.95 13.16 -1.91
C SER A 309 -7.29 14.24 -2.76
N VAL A 310 -7.39 15.50 -2.32
CA VAL A 310 -6.36 16.50 -2.63
C VAL A 310 -5.04 15.95 -2.09
N ASP A 311 -3.90 16.40 -2.64
CA ASP A 311 -2.60 15.80 -2.32
C ASP A 311 -2.19 16.01 -0.86
N GLU A 312 -2.66 15.12 0.02
CA GLU A 312 -2.12 14.89 1.35
C GLU A 312 -0.66 14.49 1.16
N SER A 313 0.23 15.44 1.39
CA SER A 313 1.67 15.23 1.37
C SER A 313 2.03 13.99 2.18
N CYS A 314 3.05 13.26 1.75
CA CYS A 314 3.55 12.17 2.59
C CYS A 314 4.04 12.76 3.92
N HIS A 315 3.49 12.29 5.04
CA HIS A 315 3.76 12.85 6.36
C HIS A 315 4.98 12.18 7.05
N SER A 316 5.51 11.09 6.48
CA SER A 316 6.62 10.31 7.04
C SER A 316 7.22 9.40 5.96
N ILE A 317 8.51 9.55 5.69
CA ILE A 317 9.27 8.67 4.77
C ILE A 317 10.04 7.65 5.61
N ILE A 318 9.83 6.36 5.34
CA ILE A 318 10.46 5.25 6.07
C ILE A 318 11.25 4.37 5.09
N TYR A 319 12.42 3.89 5.54
CA TYR A 319 13.23 2.88 4.87
C TYR A 319 13.32 1.63 5.76
N SER A 320 13.34 0.43 5.17
CA SER A 320 13.60 -0.83 5.90
C SER A 320 14.41 -1.84 5.09
N ASP A 321 15.11 -2.73 5.80
CA ASP A 321 16.01 -3.75 5.23
C ASP A 321 16.13 -4.96 6.18
N ALA A 322 16.45 -6.15 5.63
CA ALA A 322 16.69 -7.38 6.38
C ALA A 322 18.02 -8.07 6.02
N SER A 323 18.81 -8.40 7.04
CA SER A 323 20.08 -9.14 6.91
C SER A 323 19.98 -10.59 7.38
N ASP A 324 21.12 -11.26 7.51
CA ASP A 324 21.27 -12.58 8.16
C ASP A 324 21.44 -12.50 9.69
N THR A 325 21.43 -11.29 10.28
CA THR A 325 21.54 -11.06 11.73
C THR A 325 20.33 -10.34 12.33
N GLY A 326 19.70 -9.42 11.59
CA GLY A 326 18.55 -8.64 12.09
C GLY A 326 17.79 -7.86 11.02
N PHE A 327 16.87 -7.02 11.49
CA PHE A 327 16.18 -6.01 10.70
C PHE A 327 16.64 -4.60 11.10
N GLY A 328 16.51 -3.67 10.17
CA GLY A 328 16.78 -2.26 10.42
C GLY A 328 15.82 -1.38 9.63
N GLY A 329 15.47 -0.24 10.22
CA GLY A 329 14.69 0.79 9.54
C GLY A 329 14.76 2.14 10.25
N TYR A 330 14.45 3.19 9.51
CA TYR A 330 14.44 4.56 10.04
C TYR A 330 13.43 5.42 9.30
N ILE A 331 12.91 6.43 10.01
CA ILE A 331 12.13 7.53 9.46
C ILE A 331 13.08 8.70 9.10
N VAL A 332 12.83 9.40 7.99
CA VAL A 332 13.73 10.48 7.50
C VAL A 332 13.62 11.73 8.35
N GLU A 333 12.41 12.06 8.79
CA GLU A 333 12.06 13.33 9.43
C GLU A 333 12.72 13.55 10.80
N THR A 334 13.24 12.50 11.44
CA THR A 334 13.84 12.56 12.79
C THR A 334 15.04 11.59 12.92
N PRO A 335 16.29 12.08 13.08
CA PRO A 335 17.49 11.23 13.04
C PRO A 335 17.55 10.10 14.09
N GLN A 336 16.90 10.29 15.25
CA GLN A 336 16.92 9.36 16.38
C GLN A 336 15.93 8.20 16.25
N ASN A 337 14.92 8.30 15.38
CA ASN A 337 13.85 7.31 15.29
C ASN A 337 14.25 6.14 14.38
N ILE A 338 15.13 5.31 14.93
CA ILE A 338 15.66 4.08 14.36
C ILE A 338 14.96 2.90 15.03
N ALA A 339 14.40 2.00 14.22
CA ALA A 339 13.93 0.70 14.63
C ALA A 339 14.97 -0.36 14.23
N HIS A 340 15.41 -1.18 15.19
CA HIS A 340 16.38 -2.24 14.96
C HIS A 340 16.16 -3.36 15.98
N GLY A 341 16.26 -4.60 15.50
CA GLY A 341 16.36 -5.77 16.35
C GLY A 341 17.02 -6.94 15.62
N MET A 342 17.67 -7.80 16.39
CA MET A 342 18.22 -9.06 15.88
C MET A 342 17.11 -10.12 15.71
N TRP A 343 17.32 -11.02 14.76
CA TRP A 343 16.44 -12.18 14.51
C TRP A 343 16.65 -13.30 15.55
N VAL A 344 15.59 -14.01 15.94
CA VAL A 344 15.75 -15.32 16.62
C VAL A 344 16.14 -16.42 15.63
N GLU A 345 16.66 -17.56 16.10
CA GLU A 345 17.24 -18.61 15.23
C GLU A 345 16.28 -19.12 14.13
N SER A 346 14.98 -19.23 14.44
CA SER A 346 13.94 -19.59 13.47
C SER A 346 13.69 -18.49 12.43
N GLU A 347 13.76 -17.21 12.81
CA GLU A 347 13.68 -16.07 11.89
C GLU A 347 14.92 -15.98 10.98
N ARG A 348 16.13 -16.25 11.52
CA ARG A 348 17.38 -16.25 10.75
C ARG A 348 17.35 -17.27 9.61
N SER A 349 16.67 -18.40 9.84
CA SER A 349 16.51 -19.50 8.89
C SER A 349 15.48 -19.22 7.78
N ASN A 350 14.76 -18.09 7.82
CA ASN A 350 13.77 -17.73 6.81
C ASN A 350 14.42 -17.24 5.50
N SER A 351 13.74 -17.49 4.38
CA SER A 351 14.12 -16.94 3.06
C SER A 351 14.16 -15.41 3.07
N SER A 352 15.09 -14.78 2.34
CA SER A 352 15.24 -13.30 2.24
C SER A 352 13.89 -12.56 2.18
N THR A 353 13.04 -12.80 1.17
CA THR A 353 11.73 -12.11 1.05
C THR A 353 10.81 -12.24 2.28
N LEU A 354 10.92 -13.31 3.07
CA LEU A 354 10.19 -13.45 4.33
C LEU A 354 10.82 -12.59 5.45
N LYS A 355 12.16 -12.55 5.53
CA LYS A 355 12.87 -11.65 6.47
C LYS A 355 12.62 -10.18 6.15
N GLU A 356 12.62 -9.78 4.87
CA GLU A 356 12.32 -8.42 4.42
C GLU A 356 10.87 -8.00 4.76
N LEU A 357 9.90 -8.91 4.56
CA LEU A 357 8.51 -8.66 4.92
C LEU A 357 8.32 -8.62 6.45
N SER A 358 9.07 -9.41 7.21
CA SER A 358 9.13 -9.33 8.68
C SER A 358 9.79 -8.03 9.17
N ALA A 359 10.83 -7.56 8.47
CA ALA A 359 11.49 -6.29 8.79
C ALA A 359 10.52 -5.12 8.60
N LEU A 360 9.73 -5.11 7.52
CA LEU A 360 8.65 -4.15 7.35
C LEU A 360 7.65 -4.21 8.51
N LYS A 361 7.13 -5.39 8.88
CA LYS A 361 6.20 -5.54 10.02
C LYS A 361 6.80 -5.03 11.33
N LYS A 362 8.05 -5.40 11.65
CA LYS A 362 8.69 -5.02 12.93
C LYS A 362 9.04 -3.53 12.98
N VAL A 363 9.53 -2.94 11.90
CA VAL A 363 9.76 -1.48 11.81
C VAL A 363 8.43 -0.71 11.90
N LEU A 364 7.36 -1.21 11.28
CA LEU A 364 6.02 -0.60 11.31
C LEU A 364 5.48 -0.53 12.74
N LEU A 365 5.59 -1.63 13.48
CA LEU A 365 5.15 -1.70 14.89
C LEU A 365 6.06 -0.91 15.83
N SER A 366 7.38 -0.92 15.59
CA SER A 366 8.36 -0.19 16.42
C SER A 366 8.21 1.34 16.28
N LEU A 367 7.84 1.84 15.11
CA LEU A 367 7.63 3.27 14.86
C LEU A 367 6.17 3.73 15.04
N ILE A 368 5.27 2.86 15.52
CA ILE A 368 3.83 3.08 15.42
C ILE A 368 3.34 4.34 16.16
N ASN A 369 3.95 4.68 17.28
CA ASN A 369 3.66 5.89 18.07
C ASN A 369 3.98 7.19 17.30
N ILE A 370 4.82 7.12 16.27
CA ILE A 370 5.25 8.25 15.45
C ILE A 370 4.40 8.36 14.17
N ILE A 371 3.84 7.24 13.68
CA ILE A 371 3.21 7.13 12.35
C ILE A 371 1.73 6.73 12.35
N SER A 372 1.15 6.46 13.51
CA SER A 372 -0.31 6.31 13.70
C SER A 372 -1.06 7.50 13.07
N GLY A 373 -2.10 7.21 12.28
CA GLY A 373 -2.89 8.22 11.57
C GLY A 373 -2.23 8.86 10.34
N LYS A 374 -1.02 8.43 9.92
CA LYS A 374 -0.27 9.07 8.81
C LYS A 374 -0.28 8.30 7.50
N LYS A 375 -0.16 9.05 6.40
CA LYS A 375 0.20 8.56 5.07
C LYS A 375 1.73 8.46 4.94
N VAL A 376 2.23 7.23 4.95
CA VAL A 376 3.65 6.86 5.02
C VAL A 376 4.13 6.43 3.64
N LYS A 377 5.30 6.89 3.21
CA LYS A 377 5.99 6.38 2.02
C LYS A 377 7.11 5.45 2.45
N TRP A 378 7.05 4.20 1.99
CA TRP A 378 7.90 3.12 2.49
C TRP A 378 8.84 2.62 1.40
N PHE A 379 10.13 2.65 1.67
CA PHE A 379 11.18 2.21 0.75
C PHE A 379 11.84 0.90 1.19
N THR A 380 12.10 0.03 0.21
CA THR A 380 12.79 -1.26 0.38
C THR A 380 13.50 -1.64 -0.92
N ASP A 381 14.63 -2.35 -0.84
CA ASP A 381 15.33 -2.90 -2.02
C ASP A 381 14.67 -4.17 -2.59
N ASN A 382 13.61 -4.69 -1.96
CA ASN A 382 13.03 -5.98 -2.31
C ASN A 382 11.70 -5.86 -3.08
N GLN A 383 11.75 -6.04 -4.42
CA GLN A 383 10.56 -5.98 -5.29
C GLN A 383 9.45 -6.98 -4.91
N ASN A 384 9.79 -8.12 -4.29
CA ASN A 384 8.78 -9.08 -3.85
C ASN A 384 7.93 -8.51 -2.70
N VAL A 385 8.52 -7.78 -1.75
CA VAL A 385 7.79 -7.16 -0.63
C VAL A 385 6.77 -6.14 -1.16
N VAL A 386 7.19 -5.27 -2.09
CA VAL A 386 6.31 -4.31 -2.78
C VAL A 386 5.12 -5.03 -3.45
N SER A 387 5.39 -6.12 -4.16
CA SER A 387 4.35 -6.94 -4.81
C SER A 387 3.42 -7.63 -3.82
N ILE A 388 3.96 -8.16 -2.70
CA ILE A 388 3.19 -8.90 -1.69
C ILE A 388 2.29 -7.97 -0.87
N VAL A 389 2.80 -6.83 -0.40
CA VAL A 389 1.98 -5.82 0.30
C VAL A 389 0.90 -5.25 -0.62
N SER A 390 1.19 -5.09 -1.92
CA SER A 390 0.22 -4.55 -2.89
C SER A 390 -0.80 -5.56 -3.43
N LYS A 391 -0.49 -6.87 -3.45
CA LYS A 391 -1.26 -7.88 -4.21
C LYS A 391 -1.38 -9.25 -3.53
N GLY A 392 -0.91 -9.41 -2.31
CA GLY A 392 -0.82 -10.69 -1.60
C GLY A 392 0.20 -11.67 -2.19
N SER A 393 0.47 -12.77 -1.48
CA SER A 393 1.39 -13.85 -1.89
C SER A 393 0.66 -15.15 -2.19
N THR A 394 1.24 -16.01 -3.04
CA THR A 394 0.75 -17.39 -3.22
C THR A 394 1.31 -18.37 -2.20
N LYS A 395 2.29 -17.95 -1.38
CA LYS A 395 2.82 -18.73 -0.25
C LYS A 395 2.11 -18.28 1.03
N THR A 396 1.40 -19.19 1.71
CA THR A 396 0.56 -18.89 2.89
C THR A 396 1.29 -18.10 3.97
N ILE A 397 2.55 -18.43 4.29
CA ILE A 397 3.35 -17.71 5.31
C ILE A 397 3.52 -16.22 4.94
N LEU A 398 3.83 -15.92 3.67
CA LEU A 398 3.96 -14.54 3.18
C LEU A 398 2.61 -13.83 3.04
N GLN A 399 1.54 -14.58 2.76
CA GLN A 399 0.18 -14.03 2.69
C GLN A 399 -0.34 -13.65 4.07
N ASN A 400 -0.17 -14.52 5.07
CA ASN A 400 -0.55 -14.24 6.45
C ASN A 400 0.23 -13.04 7.00
N LEU A 401 1.54 -12.96 6.73
CA LEU A 401 2.34 -11.81 7.15
C LEU A 401 1.92 -10.51 6.45
N ALA A 402 1.46 -10.56 5.19
CA ALA A 402 0.85 -9.41 4.51
C ALA A 402 -0.51 -9.00 5.12
N LEU A 403 -1.30 -9.97 5.60
CA LEU A 403 -2.55 -9.72 6.33
C LEU A 403 -2.28 -9.13 7.73
N ASP A 404 -1.24 -9.56 8.43
CA ASP A 404 -0.79 -8.94 9.68
C ASP A 404 -0.44 -7.46 9.47
N ILE A 405 0.39 -7.17 8.45
CA ILE A 405 0.81 -5.81 8.09
C ILE A 405 -0.43 -4.96 7.77
N PHE A 406 -1.34 -5.47 6.95
CA PHE A 406 -2.58 -4.76 6.60
C PHE A 406 -3.48 -4.53 7.82
N SER A 407 -3.60 -5.51 8.72
CA SER A 407 -4.40 -5.40 9.94
C SER A 407 -3.81 -4.39 10.93
N ALA A 408 -2.47 -4.31 11.04
CA ALA A 408 -1.79 -3.25 11.76
C ALA A 408 -2.05 -1.88 11.13
N CYS A 409 -1.95 -1.76 9.80
CA CYS A 409 -2.25 -0.53 9.07
C CYS A 409 -3.68 -0.03 9.37
N LEU A 410 -4.68 -0.91 9.33
CA LEU A 410 -6.06 -0.56 9.72
C LEU A 410 -6.17 -0.14 11.20
N LYS A 411 -5.64 -0.96 12.12
CA LYS A 411 -5.74 -0.74 13.57
C LYS A 411 -5.18 0.62 14.01
N TYR A 412 -4.12 1.08 13.36
CA TYR A 412 -3.42 2.33 13.69
C TYR A 412 -3.63 3.44 12.64
N ASN A 413 -4.59 3.27 11.72
CA ASN A 413 -4.91 4.21 10.64
C ASN A 413 -3.66 4.69 9.84
N VAL A 414 -2.77 3.77 9.51
CA VAL A 414 -1.54 4.02 8.73
C VAL A 414 -1.80 3.68 7.26
N ASN A 415 -1.54 4.61 6.36
CA ASN A 415 -1.70 4.41 4.91
C ASN A 415 -0.32 4.30 4.24
N ILE A 416 0.09 3.08 3.86
CA ILE A 416 1.44 2.80 3.32
C ILE A 416 1.45 2.83 1.78
N ASP A 417 2.17 3.81 1.21
CA ASP A 417 2.62 3.81 -0.19
C ASP A 417 4.00 3.14 -0.27
N ILE A 418 4.04 1.85 -0.63
CA ILE A 418 5.28 1.07 -0.67
C ILE A 418 5.93 1.09 -2.06
N VAL A 419 7.21 1.45 -2.11
CA VAL A 419 7.98 1.70 -3.33
C VAL A 419 9.32 0.97 -3.30
N TRP A 420 9.68 0.37 -4.43
CA TRP A 420 11.00 -0.26 -4.61
C TRP A 420 12.07 0.78 -4.95
N ILE A 421 13.27 0.62 -4.39
CA ILE A 421 14.46 1.40 -4.72
C ILE A 421 15.68 0.50 -4.99
N PRO A 422 16.69 0.96 -5.76
CA PRO A 422 17.98 0.28 -5.85
C PRO A 422 18.66 0.16 -4.47
N ARG A 423 19.41 -0.91 -4.23
CA ARG A 423 20.11 -1.13 -2.94
C ARG A 423 21.07 -0.01 -2.55
N THR A 424 21.69 0.65 -3.54
CA THR A 424 22.55 1.84 -3.36
C THR A 424 21.79 3.08 -2.85
N GLN A 425 20.47 3.00 -2.71
CA GLN A 425 19.63 4.03 -2.07
C GLN A 425 19.05 3.55 -0.72
N ASN A 426 19.30 2.28 -0.32
CA ASN A 426 18.86 1.69 0.94
C ASN A 426 20.02 1.50 1.94
N GLU A 427 21.22 1.99 1.64
CA GLU A 427 22.48 1.68 2.36
C GLU A 427 22.43 1.95 3.87
N LYS A 428 21.72 2.99 4.32
CA LYS A 428 21.53 3.25 5.76
C LYS A 428 20.65 2.18 6.43
N ALA A 429 19.63 1.66 5.75
CA ALA A 429 18.81 0.59 6.30
C ALA A 429 19.57 -0.75 6.28
N ASP A 430 20.33 -1.05 5.21
CA ASP A 430 21.24 -2.20 5.12
C ASP A 430 22.33 -2.18 6.20
N PHE A 431 22.87 -1.00 6.54
CA PHE A 431 23.76 -0.85 7.69
C PHE A 431 23.04 -1.18 9.02
N LEU A 432 21.85 -0.61 9.24
CA LEU A 432 21.06 -0.83 10.45
C LEU A 432 20.58 -2.28 10.60
N SER A 433 20.27 -2.98 9.51
CA SER A 433 19.85 -4.39 9.55
C SER A 433 21.00 -5.33 9.90
N ARG A 434 22.25 -4.91 9.68
CA ARG A 434 23.49 -5.67 9.96
C ARG A 434 24.10 -5.38 11.33
N ILE A 435 23.57 -4.43 12.10
CA ILE A 435 24.02 -4.23 13.49
C ILE A 435 23.82 -5.54 14.27
N VAL A 436 24.81 -5.86 15.10
CA VAL A 436 24.78 -6.99 16.04
C VAL A 436 25.12 -6.42 17.39
N ASP A 437 24.22 -6.55 18.36
CA ASP A 437 24.55 -6.23 19.73
C ASP A 437 25.32 -7.42 20.33
N HIS A 438 26.56 -7.17 20.75
CA HIS A 438 27.42 -8.18 21.38
C HIS A 438 27.37 -8.11 22.90
N ASP A 439 26.82 -7.02 23.46
CA ASP A 439 26.77 -6.74 24.89
C ASP A 439 25.35 -6.89 25.47
N ASP A 440 24.41 -7.41 24.65
CA ASP A 440 23.04 -7.80 25.02
C ASP A 440 23.04 -9.06 25.89
N TRP A 441 22.38 -8.97 27.06
CA TRP A 441 22.18 -10.07 28.02
C TRP A 441 21.00 -9.72 28.95
N GLY A 442 20.58 -10.67 29.77
CA GLY A 442 19.63 -10.41 30.85
C GLY A 442 19.71 -11.44 31.98
N ILE A 443 18.90 -11.23 33.01
CA ILE A 443 18.61 -12.25 34.05
C ILE A 443 17.49 -13.19 33.59
N SER A 444 17.42 -14.42 34.10
CA SER A 444 16.27 -15.31 33.84
C SER A 444 15.03 -14.88 34.64
N TYR A 445 13.85 -15.38 34.26
CA TYR A 445 12.61 -15.05 34.97
C TYR A 445 12.61 -15.54 36.44
N TYR A 446 13.33 -16.62 36.76
CA TYR A 446 13.51 -17.10 38.13
C TYR A 446 14.29 -16.09 38.99
N ILE A 447 15.38 -15.55 38.47
CA ILE A 447 16.17 -14.51 39.17
C ILE A 447 15.36 -13.22 39.30
N PHE A 448 14.57 -12.85 38.29
CA PHE A 448 13.64 -11.73 38.37
C PHE A 448 12.60 -11.94 39.50
N GLN A 449 11.96 -13.11 39.60
CA GLN A 449 11.02 -13.39 40.69
C GLN A 449 11.67 -13.36 42.08
N LEU A 450 12.93 -13.79 42.21
CA LEU A 450 13.70 -13.64 43.45
C LEU A 450 13.88 -12.16 43.81
N ILE A 451 14.29 -11.33 42.86
CA ILE A 451 14.48 -9.88 43.03
C ILE A 451 13.16 -9.18 43.37
N GLU A 452 12.06 -9.52 42.70
CA GLU A 452 10.72 -9.03 43.01
C GLU A 452 10.31 -9.36 44.45
N SER A 453 10.58 -10.57 44.93
CA SER A 453 10.24 -10.99 46.29
C SER A 453 11.05 -10.29 47.40
N LEU A 454 12.17 -9.67 47.05
CA LEU A 454 13.05 -8.94 47.98
C LEU A 454 12.81 -7.44 47.95
N TRP A 455 12.76 -6.84 46.75
CA TRP A 455 12.81 -5.39 46.54
C TRP A 455 11.80 -4.86 45.50
N GLY A 456 10.86 -5.70 45.08
CA GLY A 456 9.75 -5.30 44.21
C GLY A 456 8.62 -4.56 44.96
N PRO A 457 7.55 -4.16 44.25
CA PRO A 457 7.39 -4.31 42.80
C PRO A 457 8.31 -3.36 42.04
N HIS A 458 9.06 -3.85 41.05
CA HIS A 458 9.75 -2.96 40.12
C HIS A 458 8.77 -2.51 39.02
N GLU A 459 8.96 -1.29 38.53
CA GLU A 459 8.00 -0.62 37.64
C GLU A 459 8.50 -0.52 36.19
N VAL A 460 9.82 -0.34 36.01
CA VAL A 460 10.46 -0.18 34.69
C VAL A 460 11.72 -1.03 34.58
N ASP A 461 11.86 -1.74 33.46
CA ASP A 461 13.06 -2.49 33.08
C ASP A 461 13.92 -1.66 32.11
N TRP A 462 14.97 -1.04 32.63
CA TRP A 462 15.63 0.08 31.97
C TRP A 462 16.58 -0.30 30.83
N PHE A 463 17.10 -1.54 30.80
CA PHE A 463 18.18 -1.94 29.87
C PHE A 463 17.84 -3.21 29.08
N ALA A 464 16.55 -3.40 28.79
CA ALA A 464 16.03 -4.60 28.15
C ALA A 464 15.97 -4.52 26.61
N SER A 465 15.46 -5.60 26.02
CA SER A 465 15.17 -5.74 24.60
C SER A 465 13.89 -6.57 24.39
N ASP A 466 13.43 -6.63 23.14
CA ASP A 466 12.19 -7.27 22.66
C ASP A 466 11.96 -8.73 23.09
N HIS A 467 12.99 -9.41 23.60
CA HIS A 467 12.98 -10.83 23.95
C HIS A 467 13.49 -11.12 25.37
N ASN A 468 14.03 -10.12 26.09
CA ASN A 468 14.63 -10.31 27.42
C ASN A 468 13.98 -9.46 28.54
N PHE A 469 13.04 -8.56 28.20
CA PHE A 469 12.32 -7.74 29.18
C PHE A 469 11.61 -8.56 30.28
N LYS A 470 11.47 -7.96 31.46
CA LYS A 470 10.76 -8.53 32.63
C LYS A 470 9.50 -7.78 33.02
N LEU A 471 9.38 -6.51 32.63
CA LEU A 471 8.28 -5.61 33.00
C LEU A 471 7.57 -5.09 31.75
N LEU A 472 6.30 -4.72 31.90
CA LEU A 472 5.49 -4.20 30.79
C LEU A 472 5.99 -2.84 30.28
N VAL A 473 6.61 -2.05 31.16
CA VAL A 473 7.32 -0.83 30.81
C VAL A 473 8.81 -1.15 30.75
N PHE A 474 9.40 -1.04 29.56
CA PHE A 474 10.83 -1.28 29.36
C PHE A 474 11.43 -0.34 28.32
N TYR A 475 12.71 -0.03 28.49
CA TYR A 475 13.49 0.80 27.57
C TYR A 475 14.54 -0.06 26.87
N SER A 476 14.75 0.19 25.58
CA SER A 476 15.73 -0.54 24.77
C SER A 476 16.65 0.38 23.96
N ARG A 477 17.77 -0.15 23.47
CA ARG A 477 18.77 0.62 22.70
C ARG A 477 18.23 1.27 21.42
N PHE A 478 17.21 0.65 20.81
CA PHE A 478 16.53 1.09 19.59
C PHE A 478 15.02 0.85 19.75
N TRP A 479 14.19 1.43 18.87
CA TRP A 479 12.75 1.18 18.90
C TRP A 479 12.47 -0.28 18.55
N ASN A 480 11.68 -0.95 19.39
CA ASN A 480 11.35 -2.37 19.30
C ASN A 480 9.85 -2.60 19.45
N GLU A 481 9.43 -3.82 19.12
CA GLU A 481 8.06 -4.29 19.33
C GLU A 481 7.74 -4.28 20.84
N ASN A 482 6.87 -3.34 21.26
CA ASN A 482 6.45 -3.04 22.64
C ASN A 482 7.43 -2.24 23.53
N SER A 483 8.56 -1.73 23.04
CA SER A 483 9.43 -0.86 23.86
C SER A 483 8.74 0.45 24.22
N SER A 484 8.76 0.84 25.50
CA SER A 484 8.14 2.07 25.98
C SER A 484 8.95 3.34 25.63
N GLY A 485 10.25 3.19 25.39
CA GLY A 485 11.12 4.26 24.89
C GLY A 485 12.49 3.75 24.45
N ILE A 486 13.33 4.66 23.97
CA ILE A 486 14.70 4.39 23.51
C ILE A 486 15.73 5.15 24.33
N ASP A 487 16.89 4.52 24.55
CA ASP A 487 17.99 4.99 25.43
C ASP A 487 17.49 5.45 26.82
N ALA A 488 17.65 4.57 27.81
CA ALA A 488 17.24 4.80 29.20
C ALA A 488 17.74 6.13 29.79
N PHE A 489 18.86 6.67 29.31
CA PHE A 489 19.43 7.94 29.76
C PHE A 489 18.76 9.18 29.15
N THR A 490 17.65 9.05 28.43
CA THR A 490 16.86 10.16 27.85
C THR A 490 15.69 10.59 28.73
N VAL A 491 15.42 9.87 29.82
CA VAL A 491 14.27 10.06 30.71
C VAL A 491 14.70 10.01 32.17
N ASP A 492 14.01 10.78 33.00
CA ASP A 492 14.26 10.82 34.44
C ASP A 492 13.87 9.49 35.12
N TRP A 493 14.68 9.06 36.08
CA TRP A 493 14.46 7.85 36.89
C TRP A 493 13.94 8.17 38.29
N TYR A 494 13.70 9.44 38.61
CA TYR A 494 13.17 9.86 39.91
C TYR A 494 11.80 9.24 40.22
N GLY A 495 11.62 8.81 41.48
CA GLY A 495 10.33 8.34 42.00
C GLY A 495 9.86 6.96 41.52
N VAL A 496 10.64 6.27 40.69
CA VAL A 496 10.29 4.97 40.07
C VAL A 496 11.22 3.87 40.59
N ASN A 497 10.68 2.69 40.94
CA ASN A 497 11.47 1.53 41.35
C ASN A 497 12.05 0.78 40.13
N GLY A 498 13.26 1.13 39.71
CA GLY A 498 13.88 0.61 38.48
C GLY A 498 14.56 -0.75 38.61
N LEU A 499 14.40 -1.62 37.61
CA LEU A 499 15.27 -2.77 37.38
C LEU A 499 16.37 -2.37 36.36
N PHE A 500 17.63 -2.63 36.71
CA PHE A 500 18.79 -2.23 35.91
C PHE A 500 19.67 -3.45 35.59
N VAL A 501 19.63 -3.91 34.34
CA VAL A 501 20.46 -5.01 33.82
C VAL A 501 21.33 -4.52 32.64
N PRO A 502 22.21 -3.52 32.83
CA PRO A 502 22.92 -2.88 31.73
C PRO A 502 24.02 -3.75 31.10
N PRO A 503 24.37 -3.52 29.82
CA PRO A 503 25.69 -3.85 29.29
C PRO A 503 26.80 -3.43 30.26
N VAL A 504 27.75 -4.32 30.55
CA VAL A 504 28.69 -4.15 31.69
C VAL A 504 29.52 -2.87 31.60
N PHE A 505 29.84 -2.41 30.37
CA PHE A 505 30.57 -1.15 30.15
C PHE A 505 29.76 0.12 30.48
N LEU A 506 28.43 0.03 30.57
CA LEU A 506 27.54 1.15 30.91
C LEU A 506 27.32 1.29 32.42
N ILE A 507 27.68 0.31 33.26
CA ILE A 507 27.47 0.37 34.72
C ILE A 507 27.99 1.69 35.35
N PRO A 508 29.18 2.22 35.01
CA PRO A 508 29.63 3.53 35.52
C PRO A 508 28.71 4.70 35.14
N ARG A 509 28.09 4.67 33.95
CA ARG A 509 27.11 5.69 33.50
C ARG A 509 25.79 5.51 34.23
N VAL A 510 25.33 4.27 34.46
CA VAL A 510 24.12 3.96 35.23
C VAL A 510 24.25 4.48 36.66
N ILE A 511 25.30 4.13 37.40
CA ILE A 511 25.49 4.59 38.79
C ILE A 511 25.51 6.13 38.89
N ASN A 512 26.19 6.80 37.96
CA ASN A 512 26.24 8.27 37.94
C ASN A 512 24.89 8.90 37.58
N TYR A 513 24.09 8.30 36.68
CA TYR A 513 22.77 8.81 36.32
C TYR A 513 21.72 8.51 37.40
N MET A 514 21.79 7.35 38.07
CA MET A 514 20.98 7.08 39.28
C MET A 514 21.20 8.16 40.35
N ARG A 515 22.45 8.59 40.58
CA ARG A 515 22.77 9.71 41.48
C ARG A 515 22.29 11.07 40.97
N GLN A 516 22.17 11.28 39.65
CA GLN A 516 21.66 12.55 39.09
C GLN A 516 20.13 12.65 39.15
N CYS A 517 19.43 11.51 39.06
CA CYS A 517 17.98 11.40 39.12
C CYS A 517 17.44 11.10 40.53
N ASN A 518 18.29 11.05 41.57
CA ASN A 518 17.94 10.57 42.91
C ASN A 518 17.14 9.24 42.86
N ALA A 519 17.58 8.32 42.02
CA ALA A 519 16.85 7.12 41.66
C ALA A 519 16.98 6.00 42.71
N VAL A 520 15.99 5.11 42.74
CA VAL A 520 15.97 3.91 43.57
C VAL A 520 15.72 2.67 42.70
N GLY A 521 16.38 1.55 43.01
CA GLY A 521 16.19 0.35 42.21
C GLY A 521 17.18 -0.77 42.48
N THR A 522 17.11 -1.80 41.65
CA THR A 522 17.98 -2.99 41.74
C THR A 522 18.91 -3.07 40.54
N LEU A 523 20.22 -3.00 40.79
CA LEU A 523 21.27 -3.07 39.78
C LEU A 523 21.95 -4.44 39.80
N ILE A 524 22.00 -5.10 38.64
CA ILE A 524 22.66 -6.40 38.47
C ILE A 524 24.08 -6.17 37.94
N VAL A 525 25.10 -6.63 38.68
CA VAL A 525 26.52 -6.46 38.33
C VAL A 525 27.32 -7.75 38.48
N PRO A 526 28.37 -7.94 37.67
CA PRO A 526 29.44 -8.88 37.99
C PRO A 526 30.23 -8.45 39.24
N CYS A 527 30.67 -9.43 40.04
CA CYS A 527 31.60 -9.20 41.13
C CYS A 527 33.03 -9.16 40.59
N TRP A 528 33.42 -8.05 39.95
CA TRP A 528 34.74 -7.86 39.33
C TRP A 528 35.50 -6.67 39.97
N PRO A 529 36.33 -6.91 41.01
CA PRO A 529 37.07 -5.85 41.70
C PRO A 529 37.99 -4.98 40.81
N SER A 530 38.44 -5.50 39.67
CA SER A 530 39.27 -4.78 38.70
C SER A 530 38.49 -3.98 37.66
N ALA A 531 37.15 -3.99 37.69
CA ALA A 531 36.31 -3.26 36.74
C ALA A 531 36.11 -1.79 37.16
N SER A 532 35.96 -0.90 36.17
CA SER A 532 35.89 0.56 36.40
C SER A 532 34.70 1.03 37.25
N TYR A 533 33.63 0.25 37.35
CA TYR A 533 32.50 0.54 38.23
C TYR A 533 32.71 0.08 39.67
N TRP A 534 33.65 -0.84 39.96
CA TRP A 534 33.76 -1.44 41.29
C TRP A 534 34.11 -0.41 42.39
N PRO A 535 35.06 0.51 42.20
CA PRO A 535 35.33 1.56 43.19
C PRO A 535 34.18 2.56 43.39
N MET A 536 33.17 2.56 42.51
CA MET A 536 31.97 3.40 42.65
C MET A 536 30.89 2.76 43.54
N LEU A 537 31.03 1.47 43.84
CA LEU A 537 30.12 0.67 44.66
C LEU A 537 30.79 0.21 45.96
N CYS A 538 32.09 -0.12 45.90
CA CYS A 538 32.90 -0.67 46.98
C CYS A 538 34.29 0.02 46.99
N PRO A 539 34.38 1.28 47.46
CA PRO A 539 35.55 2.14 47.25
C PRO A 539 36.79 1.69 48.02
N ASN A 540 36.63 0.99 49.15
CA ASN A 540 37.74 0.44 49.94
C ASN A 540 38.03 -1.05 49.61
N GLY A 541 37.25 -1.68 48.72
CA GLY A 541 37.37 -3.08 48.36
C GLY A 541 36.85 -4.11 49.39
N ALA A 542 36.24 -3.65 50.49
CA ALA A 542 35.69 -4.50 51.56
C ALA A 542 34.20 -4.24 51.83
N ASP A 543 33.82 -2.96 51.91
CA ASP A 543 32.48 -2.49 52.25
C ASP A 543 31.84 -1.77 51.06
N PHE A 544 30.52 -1.87 50.92
CA PHE A 544 29.79 -1.08 49.93
C PHE A 544 29.55 0.37 50.40
N THR A 545 29.28 1.30 49.49
CA THR A 545 28.85 2.66 49.85
C THR A 545 27.47 2.65 50.51
N ASP A 546 27.16 3.68 51.31
CA ASP A 546 25.89 3.79 52.06
C ASP A 546 24.63 3.72 51.18
N GLN A 547 24.76 4.05 49.89
CA GLN A 547 23.68 3.98 48.90
C GLN A 547 23.35 2.53 48.48
N VAL A 548 24.21 1.55 48.77
CA VAL A 548 23.93 0.11 48.62
C VAL A 548 23.25 -0.38 49.90
N THR A 549 21.93 -0.23 49.97
CA THR A 549 21.15 -0.51 51.19
C THR A 549 20.96 -2.01 51.46
N ALA A 550 21.12 -2.86 50.45
CA ALA A 550 21.16 -4.32 50.56
C ALA A 550 21.83 -4.97 49.34
N TYR A 551 22.22 -6.24 49.45
CA TYR A 551 22.67 -7.03 48.30
C TYR A 551 22.30 -8.52 48.46
N VAL A 552 22.33 -9.26 47.34
CA VAL A 552 22.25 -10.73 47.33
C VAL A 552 23.19 -11.29 46.26
N GLU A 553 23.88 -12.40 46.58
CA GLU A 553 24.68 -13.13 45.59
C GLU A 553 23.76 -13.97 44.69
N LEU A 554 23.95 -13.85 43.37
CA LEU A 554 23.18 -14.59 42.38
C LEU A 554 23.93 -15.87 41.96
N PRO A 555 23.23 -17.00 41.73
CA PRO A 555 23.84 -18.24 41.24
C PRO A 555 24.60 -18.06 39.91
N SER A 556 25.73 -18.74 39.75
CA SER A 556 26.58 -18.62 38.54
C SER A 556 26.19 -19.55 37.37
N GLY A 557 25.21 -20.44 37.53
CA GLY A 557 24.74 -21.32 36.44
C GLY A 557 24.14 -20.53 35.27
N LYS A 558 24.37 -20.96 34.02
CA LYS A 558 23.91 -20.22 32.83
C LYS A 558 22.40 -20.08 32.73
N GLU A 559 21.64 -21.02 33.28
CA GLU A 559 20.17 -21.04 33.34
C GLU A 559 19.56 -19.87 34.14
N PHE A 560 20.39 -19.18 34.94
CA PHE A 560 20.02 -17.99 35.69
C PHE A 560 20.14 -16.69 34.86
N TYR A 561 20.63 -16.78 33.61
CA TYR A 561 20.85 -15.65 32.72
C TYR A 561 20.24 -15.89 31.33
N THR A 562 19.71 -14.84 30.72
CA THR A 562 19.26 -14.85 29.33
C THR A 562 20.44 -14.45 28.44
N PRO A 563 20.91 -15.31 27.51
CA PRO A 563 21.89 -14.89 26.52
C PRO A 563 21.21 -13.95 25.53
N GLY A 564 21.88 -12.85 25.18
CA GLY A 564 21.42 -12.01 24.07
C GLY A 564 21.43 -12.76 22.75
N LYS A 565 20.79 -12.19 21.72
CA LYS A 565 20.63 -12.85 20.41
C LYS A 565 21.97 -13.13 19.69
N SER A 566 23.08 -12.58 20.19
CA SER A 566 24.44 -12.88 19.77
C SER A 566 25.05 -14.04 20.58
N LYS A 567 25.18 -15.22 19.96
CA LYS A 567 25.79 -16.46 20.49
C LYS A 567 27.30 -16.37 20.84
N LYS A 568 27.80 -15.18 21.13
CA LYS A 568 29.19 -14.88 21.57
C LYS A 568 29.25 -14.26 22.97
N ALA A 569 28.13 -13.82 23.55
CA ALA A 569 28.09 -13.28 24.91
C ALA A 569 28.40 -14.37 25.96
N ILE A 570 29.07 -14.01 27.06
CA ILE A 570 29.38 -14.96 28.14
C ILE A 570 28.16 -15.33 28.98
N PHE A 571 27.25 -14.39 29.19
CA PHE A 571 26.02 -14.58 29.96
C PHE A 571 25.05 -15.52 29.23
N GLY A 572 24.47 -16.47 29.95
CA GLY A 572 23.45 -17.41 29.45
C GLY A 572 23.95 -18.51 28.50
N ASN A 573 25.12 -18.36 27.87
CA ASN A 573 25.71 -19.39 27.00
C ASN A 573 26.60 -20.39 27.76
N THR A 574 27.30 -19.94 28.80
CA THR A 574 28.23 -20.75 29.62
C THR A 574 28.07 -20.43 31.09
N ASP A 575 28.35 -21.40 31.95
CA ASP A 575 28.31 -21.23 33.40
C ASP A 575 29.42 -20.27 33.84
N LEU A 576 29.10 -19.29 34.69
CA LEU A 576 29.97 -18.15 34.98
C LEU A 576 31.08 -18.54 35.95
N THR A 577 32.32 -18.20 35.61
CA THR A 577 33.52 -18.42 36.47
C THR A 577 33.68 -17.37 37.58
N PHE A 578 32.69 -16.50 37.75
CA PHE A 578 32.66 -15.38 38.68
C PHE A 578 31.29 -15.26 39.35
N LYS A 579 31.22 -14.55 40.48
CA LYS A 579 29.96 -14.24 41.16
C LYS A 579 29.23 -13.11 40.44
N MET A 580 27.91 -13.16 40.47
CA MET A 580 27.02 -12.06 40.11
C MET A 580 26.33 -11.54 41.37
N LEU A 581 25.99 -10.26 41.40
CA LEU A 581 25.31 -9.60 42.51
C LEU A 581 24.07 -8.88 41.99
N ALA A 582 22.98 -8.93 42.77
CA ALA A 582 21.95 -7.91 42.71
C ALA A 582 22.16 -6.96 43.88
N LEU A 583 22.32 -5.66 43.58
CA LEU A 583 22.53 -4.60 44.55
C LEU A 583 21.28 -3.74 44.64
N ARG A 584 20.77 -3.53 45.86
CA ARG A 584 19.71 -2.54 46.10
C ARG A 584 20.34 -1.17 46.26
N LEU A 585 20.06 -0.27 45.33
CA LEU A 585 20.58 1.09 45.31
C LEU A 585 19.49 2.08 45.65
N ASP A 586 19.81 3.05 46.51
CA ASP A 586 18.96 4.19 46.83
C ASP A 586 19.80 5.47 46.83
N PHE A 587 19.47 6.41 45.94
CA PHE A 587 20.11 7.72 45.83
C PHE A 587 19.17 8.87 46.23
N ARG A 588 18.11 8.57 46.99
CA ARG A 588 17.24 9.59 47.60
C ARG A 588 17.86 10.08 48.90
N GLU A 589 17.98 11.41 49.03
CA GLU A 589 18.39 12.11 50.27
C GLU A 589 17.22 12.27 51.25
#